data_AF-A0A960SGP2-F1
#
_entry.id   AF-A0A960SGP2-F1
#
_cell.length_a   1.000
_cell.length_b   1.000
_cell.length_c   1.000
_cell.angle_alpha   90.00
_cell.angle_beta   90.00
_cell.angle_gamma   90.00
#
_symmetry.space_group_name_H-M   'P 1'
#
loop_
_entity.id
_entity.type
_entity.pdbx_description
1 polymer ?
#
loop_
_entity_poly.entity_id
_entity_poly.type
_entity_poly.pdbx_seq_one_letter_code
_entity_poly.pdbx_strand_id
1 'polypeptide(L)'
;MGDLLETLTDAHLDWARSQRIFFVSTAPLAQSGHINCSPKGGDCFRFPDRDTFIYADYTGSGNETIAHLNENGRILIMFCAFEGSPRIMR
;
A
#
# COMPACT_ATOMS: atom_id res chain seq x y z
N MET A 1 4.87 -1.27 19.58
CA MET A 1 4.47 -2.21 18.51
C MET A 1 3.16 -1.68 17.96
N GLY A 2 2.97 -1.62 16.63
CA GLY A 2 1.73 -1.05 16.06
C GLY A 2 0.52 -1.90 16.41
N ASP A 3 -0.65 -1.27 16.49
CA ASP A 3 -1.91 -1.97 16.78
C ASP A 3 -2.29 -2.87 15.60
N LEU A 4 -2.73 -4.10 15.89
CA LEU A 4 -3.29 -5.01 14.88
C LEU A 4 -4.78 -4.68 14.73
N LEU A 5 -5.19 -4.28 13.54
CA LEU A 5 -6.56 -3.89 13.23
C LEU A 5 -7.12 -4.80 12.13
N GLU A 6 -8.23 -5.47 12.42
CA GLU A 6 -8.96 -6.21 11.37
C GLU A 6 -9.70 -5.28 10.41
N THR A 7 -10.16 -4.12 10.92
CA THR A 7 -10.98 -3.15 10.18
C THR A 7 -10.51 -1.72 10.45
N LEU A 8 -10.46 -0.89 9.41
CA LEU A 8 -10.11 0.52 9.55
C LEU A 8 -11.30 1.36 10.03
N THR A 9 -11.03 2.42 10.77
CA THR A 9 -12.06 3.41 11.13
C THR A 9 -12.17 4.46 10.03
N ASP A 10 -13.28 5.22 9.98
CA ASP A 10 -13.39 6.35 9.04
C ASP A 10 -12.27 7.36 9.22
N ALA A 11 -11.84 7.59 10.47
CA ALA A 11 -10.71 8.45 10.78
C ALA A 11 -9.36 7.91 10.26
N HIS A 12 -9.22 6.59 10.08
CA HIS A 12 -8.06 6.00 9.41
C HIS A 12 -8.13 6.23 7.90
N LEU A 13 -9.32 6.02 7.30
CA LEU A 13 -9.52 6.23 5.87
C LEU A 13 -9.32 7.70 5.48
N ASP A 14 -9.86 8.63 6.26
CA ASP A 14 -9.73 10.06 6.01
C ASP A 14 -8.28 10.54 6.15
N TRP A 15 -7.56 10.02 7.14
CA TRP A 15 -6.13 10.27 7.26
C TRP A 15 -5.34 9.69 6.08
N ALA A 16 -5.65 8.48 5.63
CA ALA A 16 -4.96 7.87 4.48
C ALA A 16 -5.23 8.65 3.18
N ARG A 17 -6.48 9.10 2.96
CA ARG A 17 -6.88 9.91 1.80
C ARG A 17 -6.17 11.27 1.73
N SER A 18 -5.75 11.84 2.86
CA SER A 18 -5.03 13.12 2.85
C SER A 18 -3.55 12.99 2.48
N GLN A 19 -3.00 11.76 2.44
CA GLN A 19 -1.60 11.55 2.07
C GLN A 19 -1.42 11.56 0.55
N ARG A 20 -0.53 12.43 0.06
CA ARG A 20 -0.30 12.63 -1.38
C ARG A 20 0.58 11.56 -2.03
N ILE A 21 1.40 10.89 -1.23
CA ILE A 21 2.36 9.87 -1.66
C ILE A 21 2.17 8.64 -0.78
N PHE A 22 2.20 7.49 -1.42
CA PHE A 22 2.26 6.19 -0.75
C PHE A 22 3.24 5.29 -1.48
N PHE A 23 3.69 4.24 -0.81
CA PHE A 23 4.54 3.21 -1.40
C PHE A 23 3.74 1.92 -1.55
N VAL A 24 3.96 1.25 -2.68
CA VAL A 24 3.50 -0.11 -2.94
C VAL A 24 4.71 -1.02 -2.85
N SER A 25 4.65 -1.97 -1.92
CA SER A 25 5.73 -2.93 -1.70
C SER A 25 5.23 -4.36 -1.88
N THR A 26 5.99 -5.14 -2.63
CA THR A 26 5.73 -6.57 -2.88
C THR A 26 7.05 -7.33 -2.88
N ALA A 27 7.00 -8.63 -2.57
CA ALA A 27 8.19 -9.47 -2.54
C ALA A 27 7.89 -10.86 -3.14
N PRO A 28 8.83 -11.45 -3.89
CA PRO A 28 8.70 -12.80 -4.40
C PRO A 28 8.92 -13.83 -3.27
N LEU A 29 8.53 -15.08 -3.48
CA LEU A 29 8.83 -16.20 -2.58
C LEU A 29 10.29 -16.64 -2.65
N ALA A 30 10.95 -16.44 -3.80
CA ALA A 30 12.34 -16.78 -3.99
C ALA A 30 13.26 -15.91 -3.11
N GLN A 31 14.15 -16.56 -2.35
CA GLN A 31 15.09 -15.86 -1.46
C GLN A 31 16.06 -14.92 -2.19
N SER A 32 16.39 -15.23 -3.46
CA SER A 32 17.25 -14.41 -4.31
C SER A 32 16.48 -13.35 -5.11
N GLY A 33 15.14 -13.32 -5.02
CA GLY A 33 14.32 -12.39 -5.76
C GLY A 33 14.39 -10.97 -5.20
N HIS A 34 14.14 -9.99 -6.06
CA HIS A 34 14.19 -8.58 -5.68
C HIS A 34 12.88 -8.13 -5.05
N ILE A 35 12.96 -7.44 -3.92
CA ILE A 35 11.83 -6.73 -3.34
C ILE A 35 11.54 -5.51 -4.21
N ASN A 36 10.28 -5.33 -4.59
CA ASN A 36 9.81 -4.12 -5.23
C ASN A 36 9.23 -3.16 -4.18
N CYS A 37 9.63 -1.90 -4.24
CA CYS A 37 9.11 -0.82 -3.41
C CYS A 37 9.07 0.46 -4.25
N SER A 38 7.89 0.85 -4.68
CA SER A 38 7.71 1.95 -5.64
C SER A 38 6.86 3.07 -5.06
N PRO A 39 7.29 4.34 -5.16
CA PRO A 39 6.44 5.48 -4.80
C PRO A 39 5.32 5.62 -5.83
N LYS A 40 4.11 5.88 -5.32
CA LYS A 40 2.89 6.12 -6.10
C LYS A 40 2.18 7.36 -5.56
N GLY A 41 1.31 7.93 -6.39
CA GLY A 41 0.54 9.12 -6.06
C GLY A 41 -0.47 9.44 -7.16
N GLY A 42 -1.10 10.60 -7.06
CA GLY A 42 -2.17 10.98 -7.99
C GLY A 42 -3.42 10.11 -7.84
N ASP A 43 -4.17 9.96 -8.92
CA ASP A 43 -5.51 9.39 -8.88
C ASP A 43 -5.56 7.87 -9.17
N CYS A 44 -5.00 7.08 -8.25
CA CYS A 44 -4.88 5.62 -8.43
C CYS A 44 -5.29 4.78 -7.22
N PHE A 45 -5.75 5.38 -6.12
CA PHE A 45 -6.06 4.66 -4.89
C PHE A 45 -7.43 5.06 -4.32
N ARG A 46 -8.23 4.08 -3.88
CA ARG A 46 -9.57 4.29 -3.29
C ARG A 46 -9.83 3.31 -2.16
N PHE A 47 -10.70 3.70 -1.24
CA PHE A 47 -11.30 2.84 -0.22
C PHE A 47 -12.80 2.77 -0.48
N PRO A 48 -13.34 1.69 -1.07
CA PRO A 48 -14.78 1.51 -1.22
C PRO A 48 -15.50 1.30 0.12
N ASP A 49 -14.81 0.71 1.11
CA ASP A 49 -15.29 0.48 2.46
C ASP A 49 -14.09 0.46 3.45
N ARG A 50 -14.30 -0.05 4.65
CA ARG A 50 -13.31 -0.05 5.75
C ARG A 50 -12.35 -1.25 5.74
N ASP A 51 -12.62 -2.25 4.92
CA ASP A 51 -11.89 -3.51 4.87
C ASP A 51 -11.23 -3.74 3.50
N THR A 52 -11.58 -2.91 2.53
CA THR A 52 -11.17 -3.06 1.13
C THR A 52 -10.53 -1.77 0.62
N PHE A 53 -9.51 -1.93 -0.23
CA PHE A 53 -8.98 -0.85 -1.05
C PHE A 53 -8.92 -1.26 -2.52
N ILE A 54 -8.90 -0.27 -3.40
CA ILE A 54 -8.70 -0.42 -4.84
C ILE A 54 -7.45 0.36 -5.21
N TYR A 55 -6.52 -0.30 -5.88
CA TYR A 55 -5.30 0.28 -6.40
C TYR A 55 -5.19 0.03 -7.91
N ALA A 56 -5.12 1.11 -8.69
CA ALA A 56 -4.88 1.06 -10.12
C ALA A 56 -3.36 1.12 -10.38
N ASP A 57 -2.76 0.00 -10.77
CA ASP A 57 -1.35 -0.06 -11.14
C ASP A 57 -1.17 0.42 -12.58
N TYR A 58 -0.96 1.72 -12.74
CA TYR A 58 -0.64 2.33 -14.02
C TYR A 58 0.74 1.90 -14.54
N THR A 59 0.95 2.07 -15.84
CA THR A 59 2.22 1.74 -16.52
C THR A 59 3.43 2.37 -15.84
N GLY A 60 4.40 1.52 -15.50
CA GLY A 60 5.74 1.89 -15.03
C GLY A 60 6.82 1.12 -15.81
N SER A 61 8.08 1.33 -15.45
CA SER A 61 9.23 0.69 -16.12
C SER A 61 9.42 -0.80 -15.80
N GLY A 62 8.64 -1.35 -14.88
CA GLY A 62 8.73 -2.75 -14.43
C GLY A 62 7.35 -3.36 -14.16
N ASN A 63 7.31 -4.68 -14.00
CA ASN A 63 6.09 -5.47 -13.78
C ASN A 63 6.14 -6.32 -12.50
N GLU A 64 7.05 -6.01 -11.58
CA GLU A 64 7.32 -6.80 -10.38
C GLU A 64 6.11 -6.85 -9.44
N THR A 65 5.35 -5.76 -9.29
CA THR A 65 4.12 -5.73 -8.47
C THR A 65 3.16 -6.84 -8.89
N ILE A 66 2.79 -6.88 -10.18
CA ILE A 66 1.84 -7.86 -10.69
C ILE A 66 2.44 -9.28 -10.72
N ALA A 67 3.75 -9.41 -10.98
CA ALA A 67 4.43 -10.69 -10.95
C ALA A 67 4.39 -11.32 -9.55
N HIS A 68 4.72 -10.56 -8.50
CA HIS A 68 4.65 -11.03 -7.11
C HIS A 68 3.21 -11.29 -6.66
N LEU A 69 2.26 -10.44 -7.04
CA LEU A 69 0.85 -10.62 -6.71
C LEU A 69 0.27 -11.90 -7.33
N ASN A 70 0.62 -12.20 -8.59
CA ASN A 70 0.20 -13.44 -9.23
C ASN A 70 0.83 -14.69 -8.57
N GLU A 71 2.04 -14.56 -8.01
CA GLU A 71 2.72 -15.66 -7.33
C GLU A 71 2.12 -15.92 -5.94
N ASN A 72 1.95 -14.88 -5.12
CA ASN A 72 1.68 -15.05 -3.69
C ASN A 72 0.62 -14.10 -3.11
N GLY A 73 0.10 -13.15 -3.88
CA GLY A 73 -1.01 -12.27 -3.48
C GLY A 73 -0.70 -11.28 -2.35
N ARG A 74 0.55 -11.16 -1.87
CA ARG A 74 0.89 -10.28 -0.75
C ARG A 74 1.32 -8.89 -1.22
N ILE A 75 0.76 -7.87 -0.60
CA ILE A 75 1.05 -6.46 -0.87
C ILE A 75 1.03 -5.65 0.43
N LEU A 76 1.91 -4.67 0.52
CA LEU A 76 1.92 -3.66 1.58
C LEU A 76 1.73 -2.28 0.96
N ILE A 77 0.81 -1.51 1.53
CA ILE A 77 0.61 -0.09 1.23
C ILE A 77 1.11 0.72 2.42
N MET A 78 2.04 1.65 2.18
CA MET A 78 2.56 2.56 3.20
C MET A 78 2.30 4.01 2.79
N PHE A 79 1.38 4.68 3.47
CA PHE A 79 1.14 6.11 3.26
C PHE A 79 2.20 6.95 3.95
N CYS A 80 2.66 8.02 3.30
CA CYS A 80 3.65 8.95 3.84
C CYS A 80 2.99 10.19 4.43
N ALA A 81 3.02 10.31 5.75
CA ALA A 81 2.67 11.55 6.44
C ALA A 81 3.81 12.56 6.38
N PHE A 82 3.57 13.67 5.68
CA PHE A 82 4.47 14.84 5.67
C PHE A 82 4.17 15.84 6.79
N GLU A 83 3.04 15.67 7.47
CA GLU A 83 2.59 16.48 8.60
C GLU A 83 2.05 15.56 9.71
N GLY A 84 2.21 16.01 10.96
CA GLY A 84 1.73 15.27 12.13
C GLY A 84 2.54 14.02 12.48
N SER A 85 1.99 13.21 13.38
CA SER A 85 2.64 11.98 13.85
C SER A 85 2.42 10.80 12.91
N PRO A 86 3.39 9.88 12.77
CA PRO A 86 3.19 8.65 12.01
C PRO A 86 2.13 7.77 12.66
N ARG A 87 1.36 7.05 11.83
CA ARG A 87 0.42 6.02 12.28
C ARG A 87 1.00 4.65 11.95
N ILE A 88 1.31 3.85 12.97
CA ILE A 88 1.85 2.51 12.81
C ILE A 88 0.78 1.52 13.29
N MET A 89 0.16 0.85 12.33
CA MET A 89 -0.87 -0.16 12.52
C MET A 89 -0.60 -1.32 11.55
N ARG A 90 -1.11 -2.50 11.88
CA ARG A 90 -0.92 -3.74 11.12
C ARG A 90 -2.23 -4.42 10.82
#